data_AF-A0A257JJ65-F1
#
_entry.id   AF-A0A257JJ65-F1
#
_cell.length_a   1.000
_cell.length_b   1.000
_cell.length_c   1.000
_cell.angle_alpha   90.00
_cell.angle_beta   90.00
_cell.angle_gamma   90.00
#
_symmetry.space_group_name_H-M   'P 1'
#
loop_
_entity.id
_entity.type
_entity.pdbx_description
1 polymer ?
#
loop_
_entity_poly.entity_id
_entity_poly.type
_entity_poly.pdbx_seq_one_letter_code
_entity_poly.pdbx_strand_id
1 'polypeptide(L)'
;MLLEVLTPIAKSWPSEWCLEANSLAIQVHGGYGYTRDFPVEQYWRDNRLNMIHEGTHGIQGLDLLGRKVVMDGGAGLKLLATTIHHTIARAGQAAGLAEHGAALAAALQRLGAATQAAWSTGEPEDALANATPYLQAFGHVVLAWTWLEVALAAQAAAGQPAAFVQGKLQACRYFFAFELPKIDAWLGVVASRSAVCRDMQEDWF
;
A
#
# COMPACT_ATOMS: atom_id res chain seq x y z
N MET A 1 -7.48 -15.68 7.92
CA MET A 1 -8.26 -14.76 7.05
C MET A 1 -7.65 -13.35 6.97
N LEU A 2 -7.68 -12.51 8.02
CA LEU A 2 -7.10 -11.16 7.92
C LEU A 2 -5.59 -11.17 7.69
N LEU A 3 -4.86 -11.98 8.47
CA LEU A 3 -3.42 -12.17 8.30
C LEU A 3 -3.06 -12.56 6.86
N GLU A 4 -3.85 -13.45 6.24
CA GLU A 4 -3.55 -13.98 4.90
C GLU A 4 -3.65 -12.90 3.81
N VAL A 5 -4.54 -11.93 3.95
CA VAL A 5 -4.63 -10.78 3.05
C VAL A 5 -3.50 -9.79 3.30
N LEU A 6 -3.09 -9.62 4.56
CA LEU A 6 -2.03 -8.69 4.94
C LEU A 6 -0.62 -9.22 4.67
N THR A 7 -0.39 -10.54 4.68
CA THR A 7 0.93 -11.14 4.43
C THR A 7 1.60 -10.66 3.13
N PRO A 8 0.95 -10.71 1.94
CA PRO A 8 1.58 -10.23 0.71
C PRO A 8 1.87 -8.72 0.74
N ILE A 9 1.06 -7.93 1.45
CA ILE A 9 1.31 -6.50 1.67
C ILE A 9 2.52 -6.28 2.58
N ALA A 10 2.54 -6.96 3.73
CA ALA A 10 3.61 -6.88 4.72
C ALA A 10 4.96 -7.30 4.15
N LYS A 11 4.97 -8.21 3.17
CA LYS A 11 6.16 -8.57 2.40
C LYS A 11 6.50 -7.48 1.38
N SER A 12 5.55 -7.17 0.49
CA SER A 12 5.87 -6.50 -0.76
C SER A 12 5.96 -4.99 -0.65
N TRP A 13 5.08 -4.36 0.14
CA TRP A 13 5.06 -2.92 0.28
C TRP A 13 6.38 -2.40 0.88
N PRO A 14 6.85 -2.86 2.06
CA PRO A 14 8.14 -2.39 2.57
C PRO A 14 9.31 -2.79 1.66
N SER A 15 9.23 -3.90 0.92
CA SER A 15 10.31 -4.28 0.00
C SER A 15 10.55 -3.26 -1.11
N GLU A 16 9.50 -2.56 -1.56
CA GLU A 16 9.57 -1.50 -2.57
C GLU A 16 9.83 -0.13 -1.91
N TRP A 17 9.04 0.22 -0.90
CA TRP A 17 9.03 1.58 -0.35
C TRP A 17 10.16 1.86 0.65
N CYS A 18 10.75 0.83 1.29
CA CYS A 18 12.00 1.03 2.04
C CYS A 18 13.16 1.34 1.10
N LEU A 19 13.19 0.71 -0.09
CA LEU A 19 14.22 0.98 -1.09
C LEU A 19 14.10 2.41 -1.62
N GLU A 20 12.87 2.88 -1.87
CA GLU A 20 12.61 4.27 -2.23
C GLU A 20 13.03 5.25 -1.11
N ALA A 21 12.72 4.92 0.15
CA ALA A 21 13.17 5.72 1.29
C ALA A 21 14.72 5.77 1.39
N ASN A 22 15.43 4.68 1.09
CA ASN A 22 16.88 4.69 1.02
C ASN A 22 17.40 5.53 -0.16
N SER A 23 16.71 5.51 -1.30
CA SER A 23 17.03 6.36 -2.46
C SER A 23 16.93 7.84 -2.08
N LEU A 24 15.85 8.24 -1.41
CA LEU A 24 15.67 9.59 -0.89
C LEU A 24 16.73 9.95 0.17
N ALA A 25 17.12 9.01 1.03
CA ALA A 25 18.18 9.24 2.01
C ALA A 25 19.52 9.55 1.32
N ILE A 26 19.89 8.80 0.27
CA ILE A 26 21.05 9.11 -0.57
C ILE A 26 20.93 10.52 -1.16
N GLN A 27 19.76 10.85 -1.70
CA GLN A 27 19.50 12.17 -2.31
C GLN A 27 19.69 13.33 -1.32
N VAL A 28 19.29 13.17 -0.06
CA VAL A 28 19.48 14.17 1.01
C VAL A 28 20.97 14.43 1.29
N HIS A 29 21.82 13.41 1.18
CA HIS A 29 23.27 13.54 1.34
C HIS A 29 23.99 14.03 0.07
N GLY A 30 23.28 14.16 -1.07
CA GLY A 30 23.89 14.51 -2.36
C GLY A 30 24.96 13.51 -2.79
N GLY A 31 26.05 14.00 -3.38
CA GLY A 31 27.16 13.14 -3.83
C GLY A 31 27.79 12.29 -2.72
N TYR A 32 27.80 12.79 -1.48
CA TYR A 32 28.30 12.04 -0.33
C TYR A 32 27.41 10.84 0.03
N GLY A 33 26.13 10.88 -0.31
CA GLY A 33 25.23 9.73 -0.14
C GLY A 33 25.61 8.55 -1.02
N TYR A 34 26.42 8.78 -2.07
CA TYR A 34 26.91 7.76 -2.99
C TYR A 34 28.31 7.25 -2.65
N THR A 35 28.96 7.81 -1.61
CA THR A 35 30.24 7.30 -1.10
C THR A 35 30.00 6.33 0.05
N ARG A 36 31.04 5.57 0.40
CA ARG A 36 31.00 4.65 1.55
C ARG A 36 31.22 5.34 2.90
N ASP A 37 31.34 6.67 2.91
CA ASP A 37 31.50 7.45 4.13
C ASP A 37 30.19 7.53 4.93
N PHE A 38 29.06 7.33 4.24
CA PHE A 38 27.73 7.25 4.84
C PHE A 38 27.09 5.88 4.52
N PRO A 39 26.35 5.27 5.46
CA PRO A 39 25.83 3.91 5.29
C PRO A 39 24.60 3.82 4.35
N VAL A 40 24.08 4.96 3.87
CA VAL A 40 22.82 5.01 3.10
C VAL A 40 22.90 4.26 1.77
N GLU A 41 24.06 4.23 1.11
CA GLU A 41 24.28 3.42 -0.10
C GLU A 41 24.20 1.91 0.20
N GLN A 42 24.76 1.50 1.34
CA GLN A 42 24.71 0.12 1.79
C GLN A 42 23.28 -0.29 2.10
N TYR A 43 22.52 0.52 2.83
CA TYR A 43 21.12 0.23 3.13
C TYR A 43 20.28 0.07 1.87
N TRP A 44 20.53 0.87 0.84
CA TRP A 44 19.85 0.71 -0.45
C TRP A 44 20.21 -0.64 -1.10
N ARG A 45 21.50 -0.99 -1.17
CA ARG A 45 21.94 -2.27 -1.75
C ARG A 45 21.38 -3.47 -1.01
N ASP A 46 21.42 -3.43 0.32
CA ASP A 46 20.99 -4.55 1.17
C ASP A 46 19.46 -4.75 1.08
N ASN A 47 18.68 -3.67 1.00
CA ASN A 47 17.21 -3.75 0.84
C ASN A 47 16.77 -4.16 -0.56
N ARG A 48 17.62 -4.04 -1.59
CA ARG A 48 17.25 -4.37 -2.98
C ARG A 48 16.83 -5.83 -3.15
N LEU A 49 17.37 -6.74 -2.33
CA LEU A 49 17.04 -8.17 -2.34
C LEU A 49 15.57 -8.43 -1.94
N ASN A 50 14.98 -7.59 -1.09
CA ASN A 50 13.67 -7.82 -0.49
C ASN A 50 12.54 -7.93 -1.54
N MET A 51 12.67 -7.24 -2.68
CA MET A 51 11.70 -7.35 -3.79
C MET A 51 11.78 -8.67 -4.55
N ILE A 52 12.86 -9.43 -4.40
CA ILE A 52 13.20 -10.60 -5.21
C ILE A 52 12.98 -11.90 -4.44
N HIS A 53 13.58 -12.04 -3.25
CA HIS A 53 13.52 -13.29 -2.50
C HIS A 53 12.13 -13.54 -1.89
N GLU A 54 11.85 -14.80 -1.54
CA GLU A 54 10.61 -15.22 -0.86
C GLU A 54 9.32 -14.81 -1.60
N GLY A 55 9.36 -14.94 -2.93
CA GLY A 55 8.29 -14.54 -3.84
C GLY A 55 8.49 -13.10 -4.31
N THR A 56 8.73 -12.92 -5.60
CA THR A 56 8.97 -11.59 -6.17
C THR A 56 7.76 -10.66 -5.99
N HIS A 57 7.97 -9.35 -6.06
CA HIS A 57 6.88 -8.36 -5.96
C HIS A 57 5.70 -8.68 -6.90
N GLY A 58 5.97 -9.10 -8.15
CA GLY A 58 4.93 -9.52 -9.09
C GLY A 58 4.19 -10.79 -8.65
N ILE A 59 4.89 -11.81 -8.14
CA ILE A 59 4.26 -13.03 -7.61
C ILE A 59 3.36 -12.72 -6.42
N GLN A 60 3.75 -11.78 -5.56
CA GLN A 60 2.94 -11.35 -4.43
C GLN A 60 1.68 -10.59 -4.88
N GLY A 61 1.77 -9.83 -5.98
CA GLY A 61 0.60 -9.19 -6.59
C GLY A 61 -0.37 -10.22 -7.15
N LEU A 62 0.15 -11.22 -7.88
CA LEU A 62 -0.63 -12.35 -8.38
C LEU A 62 -1.29 -13.13 -7.24
N ASP A 63 -0.56 -13.37 -6.14
CA ASP A 63 -1.11 -14.03 -4.96
C ASP A 63 -2.26 -13.22 -4.34
N LEU A 64 -2.05 -11.92 -4.14
CA LEU A 64 -3.05 -11.04 -3.55
C LEU A 64 -4.33 -11.00 -4.39
N LEU A 65 -4.23 -10.60 -5.66
CA LEU A 65 -5.39 -10.43 -6.55
C LEU A 65 -6.01 -11.77 -6.95
N GLY A 66 -5.17 -12.77 -7.22
CA GLY A 66 -5.52 -14.09 -7.73
C GLY A 66 -6.10 -15.03 -6.70
N ARG A 67 -5.63 -14.94 -5.45
CA ARG A 67 -5.97 -15.88 -4.40
C ARG A 67 -6.53 -15.19 -3.18
N LYS A 68 -5.80 -14.28 -2.54
CA LYS A 68 -6.15 -13.79 -1.19
C LYS A 68 -7.45 -13.01 -1.12
N VAL A 69 -7.76 -12.19 -2.12
CA VAL A 69 -8.95 -11.33 -2.10
C VAL A 69 -10.22 -12.01 -2.59
N VAL A 70 -10.10 -13.15 -3.29
CA VAL A 70 -11.23 -13.96 -3.78
C VAL A 70 -11.51 -15.19 -2.92
N MET A 71 -10.53 -15.66 -2.14
CA MET A 71 -10.64 -16.81 -1.26
C MET A 71 -11.86 -16.73 -0.32
N ASP A 72 -12.53 -17.87 -0.14
CA ASP A 72 -13.74 -18.01 0.69
C ASP A 72 -14.81 -16.94 0.38
N GLY A 73 -15.00 -16.63 -0.91
CA GLY A 73 -15.96 -15.60 -1.34
C GLY A 73 -15.59 -14.19 -0.87
N GLY A 74 -14.28 -13.90 -0.79
CA GLY A 74 -13.72 -12.63 -0.38
C GLY A 74 -13.85 -12.34 1.12
N ALA A 75 -14.00 -13.36 1.96
CA ALA A 75 -14.18 -13.20 3.41
C ALA A 75 -13.00 -12.47 4.07
N GLY A 76 -11.76 -12.69 3.60
CA GLY A 76 -10.59 -11.95 4.07
C GLY A 76 -10.67 -10.45 3.77
N LEU A 77 -11.08 -10.08 2.54
CA LEU A 77 -11.25 -8.68 2.13
C LEU A 77 -12.39 -8.01 2.92
N LYS A 78 -13.52 -8.70 3.12
CA LYS A 78 -14.63 -8.22 3.94
C LYS A 78 -14.19 -7.95 5.38
N LEU A 79 -13.43 -8.87 5.98
CA LEU A 79 -12.90 -8.71 7.34
C LEU A 79 -11.92 -7.53 7.44
N LEU A 80 -11.06 -7.34 6.44
CA LEU A 80 -10.19 -6.16 6.39
C LEU A 80 -11.01 -4.86 6.29
N ALA A 81 -12.00 -4.81 5.40
CA ALA A 81 -12.86 -3.64 5.23
C ALA A 81 -13.60 -3.29 6.53
N THR A 82 -14.17 -4.29 7.22
CA THR A 82 -14.80 -4.09 8.54
C THR A 82 -13.82 -3.53 9.55
N THR A 83 -12.60 -4.09 9.63
CA THR A 83 -11.55 -3.60 10.52
C THR A 83 -11.21 -2.13 10.24
N ILE A 84 -11.02 -1.77 8.97
CA ILE A 84 -10.74 -0.39 8.54
C ILE A 84 -11.91 0.53 8.89
N HIS A 85 -13.16 0.10 8.68
CA HIS A 85 -14.35 0.88 9.05
C HIS A 85 -14.45 1.15 10.55
N HIS A 86 -14.02 0.23 11.41
CA HIS A 86 -13.91 0.50 12.85
C HIS A 86 -12.91 1.61 13.16
N THR A 87 -11.75 1.64 12.49
CA THR A 87 -10.77 2.72 12.62
C THR A 87 -11.34 4.06 12.11
N ILE A 88 -12.03 4.05 10.97
CA ILE A 88 -12.68 5.24 10.41
C ILE A 88 -13.71 5.80 11.40
N ALA A 89 -14.52 4.95 12.03
CA ALA A 89 -15.51 5.38 13.02
C ALA A 89 -14.85 6.04 14.24
N ARG A 90 -13.72 5.48 14.73
CA ARG A 90 -12.93 6.08 15.81
C ARG A 90 -12.33 7.43 15.39
N ALA A 91 -11.79 7.52 14.17
CA ALA A 91 -11.25 8.76 13.62
C ALA A 91 -12.30 9.86 13.50
N GLY A 92 -13.56 9.51 13.19
CA GLY A 92 -14.68 10.46 13.15
C GLY A 92 -14.98 11.12 14.51
N GLN A 93 -14.58 10.49 15.62
CA GLN A 93 -14.75 11.03 16.97
C GLN A 93 -13.48 11.72 17.51
N ALA A 94 -12.37 11.63 16.79
CA ALA A 94 -11.08 12.17 17.20
C ALA A 94 -10.82 13.54 16.56
N ALA A 95 -10.33 14.49 17.37
CA ALA A 95 -10.07 15.85 16.92
C ALA A 95 -9.05 15.88 15.77
N GLY A 96 -9.44 16.47 14.64
CA GLY A 96 -8.58 16.65 13.46
C GLY A 96 -8.38 15.41 12.58
N LEU A 97 -9.04 14.28 12.87
CA LEU A 97 -8.86 13.02 12.11
C LEU A 97 -10.09 12.62 11.27
N ALA A 98 -11.22 13.31 11.40
CA ALA A 98 -12.45 12.99 10.66
C ALA A 98 -12.25 13.01 9.13
N GLU A 99 -11.55 14.00 8.59
CA GLU A 99 -11.26 14.09 7.15
C GLU A 99 -10.37 12.94 6.65
N HIS A 100 -9.39 12.52 7.45
CA HIS A 100 -8.55 11.37 7.15
C HIS A 100 -9.38 10.07 7.15
N GLY A 101 -10.31 9.93 8.12
CA GLY A 101 -11.27 8.83 8.13
C GLY A 101 -12.15 8.79 6.87
N ALA A 102 -12.67 9.95 6.43
CA ALA A 102 -13.47 10.05 5.21
C ALA A 102 -12.66 9.73 3.95
N ALA A 103 -11.41 10.22 3.85
CA ALA A 103 -10.51 9.91 2.74
C ALA A 103 -10.17 8.42 2.67
N LEU A 104 -9.94 7.77 3.82
CA LEU A 104 -9.69 6.33 3.89
C LEU A 104 -10.94 5.53 3.48
N ALA A 105 -12.14 5.98 3.86
CA ALA A 105 -13.39 5.36 3.44
C ALA A 105 -13.54 5.39 1.91
N ALA A 106 -13.28 6.56 1.30
CA ALA A 106 -13.32 6.71 -0.16
C ALA A 106 -12.28 5.84 -0.87
N ALA A 107 -11.04 5.78 -0.34
CA ALA A 107 -9.99 4.93 -0.88
C ALA A 107 -10.35 3.44 -0.81
N LEU A 108 -10.93 2.99 0.31
CA LEU A 108 -11.41 1.62 0.48
C LEU A 108 -12.54 1.28 -0.50
N GLN A 109 -13.47 2.21 -0.73
CA GLN A 109 -14.54 2.04 -1.73
C GLN A 109 -13.96 1.90 -3.14
N ARG A 110 -13.01 2.75 -3.53
CA ARG A 110 -12.34 2.68 -4.84
C ARG A 110 -11.59 1.37 -5.02
N LEU A 111 -10.87 0.93 -3.99
CA LEU A 111 -10.17 -0.36 -3.99
C LEU A 111 -11.15 -1.51 -4.22
N GLY A 112 -12.25 -1.56 -3.45
CA GLY A 112 -13.27 -2.60 -3.59
C GLY A 112 -13.95 -2.59 -4.96
N ALA A 113 -14.24 -1.41 -5.52
CA ALA A 113 -14.79 -1.28 -6.87
C ALA A 113 -13.82 -1.78 -7.94
N ALA A 114 -12.53 -1.46 -7.81
CA ALA A 114 -11.50 -1.95 -8.72
C ALA A 114 -11.29 -3.47 -8.61
N THR A 115 -11.35 -4.05 -7.40
CA THR A 115 -11.30 -5.51 -7.21
C THR A 115 -12.47 -6.20 -7.93
N GLN A 116 -13.69 -5.66 -7.79
CA GLN A 116 -14.87 -6.19 -8.48
C GLN A 116 -14.75 -6.06 -10.00
N ALA A 117 -14.29 -4.90 -10.48
CA ALA A 117 -14.07 -4.66 -11.89
C ALA A 117 -13.00 -5.60 -12.47
N ALA A 118 -11.89 -5.83 -11.77
CA ALA A 118 -10.84 -6.74 -12.23
C ALA A 118 -11.37 -8.16 -12.51
N TRP A 119 -12.31 -8.62 -11.68
CA TRP A 119 -12.89 -9.97 -11.76
C TRP A 119 -14.24 -10.04 -12.49
N SER A 120 -14.70 -8.96 -13.13
CA SER A 120 -16.05 -8.91 -13.70
C SER A 120 -16.29 -9.88 -14.86
N THR A 121 -15.23 -10.33 -15.54
CA THR A 121 -15.30 -11.30 -16.64
C THR A 121 -15.28 -12.75 -16.14
N GLY A 122 -14.86 -12.98 -14.91
CA GLY A 122 -14.60 -14.31 -14.36
C GLY A 122 -13.29 -14.95 -14.83
N GLU A 123 -12.58 -14.32 -15.76
CA GLU A 123 -11.37 -14.87 -16.37
C GLU A 123 -10.10 -14.41 -15.61
N PRO A 124 -9.28 -15.33 -15.06
CA PRO A 124 -8.08 -14.96 -14.34
C PRO A 124 -7.07 -14.18 -15.17
N GLU A 125 -6.92 -14.47 -16.46
CA GLU A 125 -5.96 -13.77 -17.33
C GLU A 125 -6.30 -12.28 -17.52
N ASP A 126 -7.60 -11.93 -17.49
CA ASP A 126 -8.05 -10.53 -17.53
C ASP A 126 -7.70 -9.77 -16.25
N ALA A 127 -7.93 -10.41 -15.10
CA ALA A 127 -7.67 -9.79 -13.81
C ALA A 127 -6.15 -9.66 -13.55
N LEU A 128 -5.42 -10.75 -13.77
CA LEU A 128 -4.05 -10.91 -13.30
C LEU A 128 -3.00 -10.13 -14.10
N ALA A 129 -3.32 -9.72 -15.33
CA ALA A 129 -2.46 -8.83 -16.12
C ALA A 129 -2.11 -7.52 -15.39
N ASN A 130 -2.94 -7.10 -14.45
CA ASN A 130 -2.82 -5.84 -13.71
C ASN A 130 -2.60 -6.06 -12.20
N ALA A 131 -2.09 -7.22 -11.80
CA ALA A 131 -1.92 -7.58 -10.38
C ALA A 131 -0.90 -6.72 -9.63
N THR A 132 0.14 -6.22 -10.30
CA THR A 132 1.15 -5.33 -9.70
C THR A 132 0.60 -3.96 -9.32
N PRO A 133 -0.05 -3.18 -10.21
CA PRO A 133 -0.68 -1.92 -9.81
C PRO A 133 -1.77 -2.13 -8.75
N TYR A 134 -2.48 -3.27 -8.78
CA TYR A 134 -3.41 -3.62 -7.70
C TYR A 134 -2.70 -3.74 -6.34
N LEU A 135 -1.58 -4.47 -6.27
CA LEU A 135 -0.78 -4.59 -5.06
C LEU A 135 -0.29 -3.24 -4.54
N GLN A 136 0.19 -2.37 -5.43
CA GLN A 136 0.65 -1.02 -5.07
C GLN A 136 -0.47 -0.18 -4.44
N ALA A 137 -1.64 -0.15 -5.08
CA ALA A 137 -2.80 0.57 -4.56
C ALA A 137 -3.29 -0.01 -3.22
N PHE A 138 -3.42 -1.33 -3.14
CA PHE A 138 -3.88 -2.02 -1.93
C PHE A 138 -2.96 -1.71 -0.74
N GLY A 139 -1.64 -1.78 -0.97
CA GLY A 139 -0.66 -1.47 0.06
C GLY A 139 -0.78 -0.04 0.57
N HIS A 140 -1.00 0.95 -0.29
CA HIS A 140 -1.20 2.35 0.15
C HIS A 140 -2.47 2.52 0.98
N VAL A 141 -3.56 1.81 0.66
CA VAL A 141 -4.77 1.83 1.48
C VAL A 141 -4.49 1.23 2.87
N VAL A 142 -3.76 0.11 2.94
CA VAL A 142 -3.36 -0.52 4.22
C VAL A 142 -2.43 0.39 5.03
N LEU A 143 -1.49 1.08 4.39
CA LEU A 143 -0.58 2.01 5.07
C LEU A 143 -1.29 3.30 5.52
N ALA A 144 -2.26 3.81 4.74
CA ALA A 144 -3.11 4.93 5.19
C ALA A 144 -3.93 4.54 6.42
N TRP A 145 -4.51 3.33 6.43
CA TRP A 145 -5.16 2.77 7.61
C TRP A 145 -4.20 2.67 8.82
N THR A 146 -2.98 2.17 8.60
CA THR A 146 -1.96 2.05 9.65
C THR A 146 -1.57 3.41 10.21
N TRP A 147 -1.36 4.43 9.36
CA TRP A 147 -1.07 5.80 9.80
C TRP A 147 -2.21 6.41 10.61
N LEU A 148 -3.46 6.12 10.24
CA LEU A 148 -4.63 6.58 11.00
C LEU A 148 -4.70 5.92 12.39
N GLU A 149 -4.41 4.62 12.49
CA GLU A 149 -4.28 3.94 13.79
C GLU A 149 -3.14 4.53 14.64
N VAL A 150 -1.97 4.80 14.04
CA VAL A 150 -0.85 5.44 14.75
C VAL A 150 -1.22 6.84 15.24
N ALA A 151 -1.92 7.64 14.42
CA ALA A 151 -2.39 8.97 14.80
C ALA A 151 -3.37 8.92 15.98
N LEU A 152 -4.35 8.01 15.93
CA LEU A 152 -5.30 7.77 17.03
C LEU A 152 -4.58 7.34 18.31
N ALA A 153 -3.65 6.39 18.21
CA ALA A 153 -2.88 5.92 19.35
C ALA A 153 -2.00 7.03 19.95
N ALA A 154 -1.36 7.84 19.11
CA ALA A 154 -0.52 8.95 19.56
C ALA A 154 -1.33 10.03 20.31
N GLN A 155 -2.56 10.33 19.87
CA GLN A 155 -3.45 11.27 20.58
C GLN A 155 -3.95 10.70 21.92
N ALA A 156 -4.20 9.39 22.00
CA ALA A 156 -4.71 8.75 23.21
C ALA A 156 -3.62 8.45 24.26
N ALA A 157 -2.35 8.36 23.86
CA ALA A 157 -1.25 7.98 24.74
C ALA A 157 -0.89 9.10 25.73
N ALA A 158 -1.13 8.85 27.03
CA ALA A 158 -0.71 9.75 28.09
C ALA A 158 0.82 9.79 28.24
N GLY A 159 1.35 10.95 28.65
CA GLY A 159 2.77 11.11 28.98
C GLY A 159 3.73 11.21 27.79
N GLN A 160 3.22 11.24 26.56
CA GLN A 160 4.06 11.43 25.37
C GLN A 160 4.45 12.91 25.19
N PRO A 161 5.69 13.21 24.74
CA PRO A 161 6.07 14.57 24.40
C PRO A 161 5.18 15.15 23.30
N ALA A 162 4.72 16.39 23.46
CA ALA A 162 3.85 17.05 22.48
C ALA A 162 4.44 17.04 21.07
N ALA A 163 5.75 17.27 20.93
CA ALA A 163 6.44 17.24 19.64
C ALA A 163 6.38 15.85 18.95
N PHE A 164 6.43 14.76 19.72
CA PHE A 164 6.31 13.41 19.17
C PHE A 164 4.90 13.17 18.62
N VAL A 165 3.87 13.55 19.38
CA VAL A 165 2.46 13.42 18.94
C VAL A 165 2.22 14.24 17.68
N GLN A 166 2.67 15.50 17.64
CA GLN A 166 2.55 16.35 16.46
C GLN A 166 3.29 15.77 15.25
N GLY A 167 4.47 15.18 15.45
CA GLY A 167 5.20 14.49 14.38
C GLY A 167 4.41 13.32 13.77
N LYS A 168 3.73 12.52 14.60
CA LYS A 168 2.87 11.40 14.12
C LYS A 168 1.66 11.90 13.35
N LEU A 169 1.01 12.97 13.84
CA LEU A 169 -0.11 13.60 13.13
C LEU A 169 0.33 14.20 11.80
N GLN A 170 1.48 14.87 11.75
CA GLN A 170 2.02 15.46 10.53
C GLN A 170 2.40 14.39 9.50
N ALA A 171 3.00 13.28 9.92
CA ALA A 171 3.32 12.16 9.02
C ALA A 171 2.05 11.49 8.46
N CYS A 172 1.02 11.29 9.29
CA CYS A 172 -0.29 10.83 8.84
C CYS A 172 -0.87 11.78 7.79
N ARG A 173 -0.91 13.09 8.07
CA ARG A 173 -1.38 14.11 7.14
C ARG A 173 -0.62 14.09 5.80
N TYR A 174 0.71 13.96 5.84
CA TYR A 174 1.52 13.83 4.62
C TYR A 174 1.11 12.61 3.81
N PHE A 175 0.98 11.44 4.44
CA PHE A 175 0.60 10.22 3.74
C PHE A 175 -0.76 10.35 3.05
N PHE A 176 -1.75 10.92 3.74
CA PHE A 176 -3.08 11.15 3.15
C PHE A 176 -3.08 12.19 2.02
N ALA A 177 -2.21 13.20 2.09
CA ALA A 177 -2.16 14.26 1.09
C ALA A 177 -1.30 13.93 -0.14
N PHE A 178 -0.22 13.16 0.02
CA PHE A 178 0.78 12.93 -1.04
C PHE A 178 0.85 11.48 -1.51
N GLU A 179 0.63 10.51 -0.62
CA GLU A 179 0.80 9.09 -0.94
C GLU A 179 -0.51 8.43 -1.32
N LEU A 180 -1.58 8.64 -0.53
CA LEU A 180 -2.88 8.03 -0.77
C LEU A 180 -3.48 8.38 -2.16
N PRO A 181 -3.36 9.60 -2.71
CA PRO A 181 -3.91 9.90 -4.03
C PRO A 181 -3.31 9.08 -5.18
N LYS A 182 -2.11 8.51 -5.01
CA LYS A 182 -1.44 7.69 -6.05
C LYS A 182 -2.25 6.44 -6.42
N ILE A 183 -3.13 5.96 -5.52
CA ILE A 183 -3.96 4.77 -5.78
C ILE A 183 -4.83 4.93 -7.02
N ASP A 184 -5.28 6.15 -7.34
CA ASP A 184 -6.25 6.35 -8.43
C ASP A 184 -5.65 5.97 -9.79
N ALA A 185 -4.37 6.29 -10.01
CA ALA A 185 -3.68 5.94 -11.25
C ALA A 185 -3.53 4.42 -11.40
N TRP A 186 -3.13 3.72 -10.33
CA TRP A 186 -2.98 2.27 -10.33
C TRP A 186 -4.33 1.56 -10.46
N LEU A 187 -5.34 1.99 -9.70
CA LEU A 187 -6.68 1.40 -9.74
C LEU A 187 -7.38 1.64 -11.08
N GLY A 188 -7.08 2.75 -11.78
CA GLY A 188 -7.59 2.99 -13.13
C GLY A 188 -7.19 1.90 -14.12
N VAL A 189 -5.91 1.50 -14.11
CA VAL A 189 -5.41 0.40 -14.95
C VAL A 189 -6.07 -0.92 -14.57
N VAL A 190 -6.19 -1.21 -13.27
CA VAL A 190 -6.84 -2.43 -12.75
C VAL A 190 -8.31 -2.52 -13.15
N ALA A 191 -9.08 -1.44 -12.93
CA ALA A 191 -10.52 -1.43 -13.18
C ALA A 191 -10.85 -1.56 -14.68
N SER A 192 -9.96 -1.05 -15.55
CA SER A 192 -10.08 -1.21 -17.00
C SER A 192 -9.71 -2.61 -17.50
N ARG A 193 -9.09 -3.46 -16.66
CA ARG A 193 -8.49 -4.74 -17.06
C ARG A 193 -7.59 -4.55 -18.29
N SER A 194 -6.72 -3.55 -18.24
CA SER A 194 -5.86 -3.18 -19.38
C SER A 194 -5.17 -4.41 -19.96
N ALA A 195 -5.38 -4.64 -21.25
CA ALA A 195 -4.83 -5.77 -21.98
C ALA A 195 -3.39 -5.54 -22.44
N VAL A 196 -2.86 -4.31 -22.30
CA VAL A 196 -1.57 -3.88 -22.88
C VAL A 196 -0.42 -4.84 -22.58
N CYS A 197 -0.30 -5.32 -21.34
CA CYS A 197 0.76 -6.27 -20.97
C CYS A 197 0.49 -7.70 -21.46
N ARG A 198 -0.78 -8.09 -21.59
CA ARG A 198 -1.19 -9.43 -22.03
C ARG A 198 -1.11 -9.59 -23.55
N ASP A 199 -1.43 -8.53 -24.29
CA ASP A 199 -1.45 -8.51 -25.76
C ASP A 199 -0.04 -8.40 -26.35
N MET A 200 0.99 -8.25 -25.51
CA MET A 200 2.41 -8.28 -25.90
C MET A 200 2.75 -9.60 -26.59
N GLN A 201 3.54 -9.52 -27.67
CA GLN A 201 4.06 -10.67 -28.39
C GLN A 201 5.59 -10.72 -28.26
N GLU A 202 6.15 -11.92 -28.23
CA GLU A 202 7.59 -12.16 -28.10
C GLU A 202 8.38 -11.48 -29.24
N ASP A 203 7.89 -11.55 -30.47
CA ASP A 203 8.55 -10.99 -31.66
C ASP A 203 8.64 -9.44 -31.67
N TRP A 204 8.09 -8.74 -30.68
CA TRP A 204 8.16 -7.27 -30.58
C TRP A 204 9.37 -6.75 -29.79
N PHE A 205 10.10 -7.61 -29.06
CA PHE A 205 11.17 -7.23 -28.12
C PHE A 205 12.48 -8.01 -28.29
#